data_AF-A0A537JEG6-F1
#
_entry.id   AF-A0A537JEG6-F1
#
_cell.length_a   1.000
_cell.length_b   1.000
_cell.length_c   1.000
_cell.angle_alpha   90.00
_cell.angle_beta   90.00
_cell.angle_gamma   90.00
#
_symmetry.space_group_name_H-M   'P 1'
#
loop_
_entity.id
_entity.type
_entity.pdbx_description
1 polymer ?
#
loop_
_entity_poly.entity_id
_entity_poly.type
_entity_poly.pdbx_seq_one_letter_code
_entity_poly.pdbx_strand_id
1 'polypeptide(L)'
;MRDERGFALPLAMLVVLILSALMLGLAETLTSEFTAALPASRDLRAGYLAQAGVEHQIYLLKANKGAAAIALTNFPVTPGLEYWYSTSLQCLKRDPADLNCSTNFETRRWQIVSTGEVHLAGTATVVQTRSIRAVVEIHYGGSGASLFLFPTKVLVLRWEEVYP
;
A
#
# COMPACT_ATOMS: atom_id res chain seq x y z
N MET A 1 -63.88 -22.20 -31.96
CA MET A 1 -62.62 -21.51 -31.59
C MET A 1 -62.60 -21.41 -30.08
N ARG A 2 -61.70 -22.14 -29.40
CA ARG A 2 -61.57 -22.10 -27.94
C ARG A 2 -60.90 -20.77 -27.57
N ASP A 3 -61.55 -19.98 -26.73
CA ASP A 3 -61.03 -18.71 -26.23
C ASP A 3 -59.83 -18.96 -25.30
N GLU A 4 -58.61 -18.68 -25.76
CA GLU A 4 -57.37 -18.77 -24.97
C GLU A 4 -57.19 -17.60 -23.97
N ARG A 5 -58.21 -16.73 -23.86
CA ARG A 5 -58.19 -15.49 -23.08
C ARG A 5 -58.06 -15.70 -21.56
N GLY A 6 -58.36 -16.90 -21.05
CA GLY A 6 -58.26 -17.22 -19.61
C GLY A 6 -56.87 -17.61 -19.11
N PHE A 7 -55.94 -17.95 -20.01
CA PHE A 7 -54.61 -18.48 -19.65
C PHE A 7 -53.49 -17.42 -19.70
N ALA A 8 -53.76 -16.27 -20.33
CA ALA A 8 -52.77 -15.22 -20.53
C ALA A 8 -52.32 -14.55 -19.21
N LEU A 9 -53.24 -14.37 -18.26
CA LEU A 9 -52.96 -13.73 -16.97
C LEU A 9 -52.05 -14.57 -16.05
N PRO A 10 -52.32 -15.87 -15.80
CA PRO A 10 -51.42 -16.70 -15.01
C PRO A 10 -50.06 -16.93 -15.69
N LEU A 11 -50.04 -17.02 -17.03
CA LEU A 11 -48.79 -17.09 -17.80
C LEU A 11 -47.97 -15.80 -17.63
N ALA A 12 -48.60 -14.63 -17.73
CA ALA A 12 -47.93 -13.35 -17.53
C ALA A 12 -47.39 -13.21 -16.11
N MET A 13 -48.14 -13.63 -15.08
CA MET A 13 -47.65 -13.65 -13.70
C MET A 13 -46.44 -14.57 -13.54
N LEU A 14 -46.46 -15.75 -14.15
CA LEU A 14 -45.35 -16.70 -14.10
C LEU A 14 -44.09 -16.14 -14.78
N VAL A 15 -44.26 -15.48 -15.93
CA VAL A 15 -43.15 -14.80 -16.64
C VAL A 15 -42.58 -13.65 -15.79
N VAL A 16 -43.44 -12.83 -15.17
CA VAL A 16 -42.99 -11.75 -14.27
C VAL A 16 -42.25 -12.30 -13.05
N LEU A 17 -42.73 -13.40 -12.47
CA LEU A 17 -42.06 -14.08 -11.36
C LEU A 17 -40.66 -14.57 -11.78
N ILE A 18 -40.55 -15.25 -12.92
CA ILE A 18 -39.27 -15.74 -13.44
C ILE A 18 -38.32 -14.56 -13.72
N LEU A 19 -38.80 -13.50 -14.36
CA LEU A 19 -38.00 -12.29 -14.63
C LEU A 19 -37.54 -11.61 -13.34
N SER A 20 -38.41 -11.54 -12.33
CA SER A 20 -38.04 -10.95 -11.02
C SER A 20 -36.98 -11.77 -10.30
N ALA A 21 -37.09 -13.10 -10.33
CA ALA A 21 -36.09 -14.01 -9.76
C ALA A 21 -34.74 -13.90 -10.48
N LEU A 22 -34.75 -13.80 -11.82
CA LEU A 22 -33.54 -13.55 -12.62
C LEU A 22 -32.89 -12.21 -12.28
N MET A 23 -33.67 -11.14 -12.15
CA MET A 23 -33.17 -9.81 -11.78
C MET A 23 -32.58 -9.79 -10.37
N LEU A 24 -33.22 -10.47 -9.40
CA LEU A 24 -32.68 -10.64 -8.04
C LEU A 24 -31.35 -11.38 -8.07
N GLY A 25 -31.27 -12.51 -8.78
CA GLY A 25 -30.02 -13.27 -8.90
C GLY A 25 -28.88 -12.46 -9.53
N LEU A 26 -29.17 -11.66 -10.55
CA LEU A 26 -28.18 -10.76 -11.16
C LEU A 26 -27.76 -9.61 -10.23
N ALA A 27 -28.69 -9.06 -9.45
CA ALA A 27 -28.38 -8.02 -8.48
C ALA A 27 -27.49 -8.56 -7.35
N GLU A 28 -27.75 -9.78 -6.88
CA GLU A 28 -26.95 -10.44 -5.84
C GLU A 28 -25.52 -10.76 -6.32
N THR A 29 -25.34 -11.23 -7.56
CA THR A 29 -24.00 -11.49 -8.09
C THR A 29 -23.20 -10.21 -8.27
N LEU A 30 -23.81 -9.17 -8.85
CA LEU A 30 -23.15 -7.87 -9.03
C LEU A 30 -22.78 -7.24 -7.69
N THR A 31 -23.68 -7.26 -6.70
CA THR A 31 -23.38 -6.72 -5.37
C THR A 31 -22.27 -7.50 -4.69
N SER A 32 -22.27 -8.83 -4.79
CA SER A 32 -21.18 -9.68 -4.26
C SER A 32 -19.83 -9.30 -4.87
N GLU A 33 -19.74 -9.20 -6.20
CA GLU A 33 -18.51 -8.80 -6.89
C GLU A 33 -18.01 -7.41 -6.46
N PHE A 34 -18.91 -6.42 -6.36
CA PHE A 34 -18.56 -5.09 -5.87
C PHE A 34 -18.09 -5.08 -4.42
N THR A 35 -18.74 -5.86 -3.55
CA THR A 35 -18.34 -5.99 -2.14
C THR A 35 -16.97 -6.64 -1.98
N ALA A 36 -16.55 -7.50 -2.91
CA ALA A 36 -15.22 -8.10 -2.90
C ALA A 36 -14.16 -7.21 -3.58
N ALA A 37 -14.50 -6.56 -4.71
CA ALA A 37 -13.55 -5.81 -5.53
C ALA A 37 -13.07 -4.51 -4.86
N LEU A 38 -13.97 -3.79 -4.17
CA LEU A 38 -13.62 -2.52 -3.53
C LEU A 38 -12.56 -2.68 -2.43
N PRO A 39 -12.73 -3.59 -1.44
CA PRO A 39 -11.69 -3.86 -0.45
C PRO A 39 -10.37 -4.32 -1.07
N ALA A 40 -10.42 -5.26 -2.04
CA ALA A 40 -9.21 -5.79 -2.68
C ALA A 40 -8.42 -4.70 -3.43
N SER A 41 -9.11 -3.81 -4.14
CA SER A 41 -8.45 -2.70 -4.85
C SER A 41 -7.78 -1.71 -3.90
N ARG A 42 -8.42 -1.40 -2.77
CA ARG A 42 -7.85 -0.54 -1.71
C ARG A 42 -6.66 -1.20 -1.06
N ASP A 43 -6.73 -2.52 -0.89
CA ASP A 43 -5.66 -3.32 -0.30
C ASP A 43 -4.38 -3.27 -1.12
N LEU A 44 -4.51 -3.51 -2.43
CA LEU A 44 -3.41 -3.38 -3.39
C LEU A 44 -2.83 -1.96 -3.36
N ARG A 45 -3.69 -0.92 -3.36
CA ARG A 45 -3.24 0.47 -3.30
C ARG A 45 -2.46 0.78 -2.02
N ALA A 46 -2.95 0.34 -0.87
CA ALA A 46 -2.23 0.49 0.39
C ALA A 46 -0.87 -0.20 0.36
N GLY A 47 -0.79 -1.41 -0.23
CA GLY A 47 0.48 -2.12 -0.43
C GLY A 47 1.46 -1.37 -1.34
N TYR A 48 0.98 -0.82 -2.47
CA TYR A 48 1.81 0.01 -3.35
C TYR A 48 2.33 1.28 -2.66
N LEU A 49 1.50 1.91 -1.84
CA LEU A 49 1.91 3.08 -1.05
C LEU A 49 2.98 2.74 -0.02
N ALA A 50 2.83 1.61 0.66
CA ALA A 50 3.85 1.10 1.57
C ALA A 50 5.18 0.86 0.83
N GLN A 51 5.14 0.21 -0.34
CA GLN A 51 6.34 -0.01 -1.16
C GLN A 51 6.98 1.32 -1.59
N ALA A 52 6.19 2.27 -2.08
CA ALA A 52 6.68 3.59 -2.49
C ALA A 52 7.36 4.33 -1.33
N GLY A 53 6.83 4.23 -0.11
CA GLY A 53 7.47 4.82 1.06
C GLY A 53 8.83 4.19 1.39
N VAL A 54 9.00 2.87 1.23
CA VAL A 54 10.31 2.22 1.38
C VAL A 54 11.29 2.75 0.32
N GLU A 55 10.88 2.77 -0.94
CA GLU A 55 11.74 3.25 -2.04
C GLU A 55 12.14 4.72 -1.86
N HIS A 56 11.21 5.57 -1.44
CA HIS A 56 11.48 6.97 -1.16
C HIS A 56 12.44 7.12 0.03
N GLN A 57 12.28 6.34 1.10
CA GLN A 57 13.21 6.39 2.22
C GLN A 57 14.61 5.94 1.82
N ILE A 58 14.75 4.91 0.98
CA ILE A 58 16.04 4.49 0.43
C ILE A 58 16.68 5.62 -0.37
N TYR A 59 15.90 6.32 -1.21
CA TYR A 59 16.38 7.48 -1.96
C TYR A 59 16.91 8.59 -1.04
N LEU A 60 16.18 8.92 0.03
CA LEU A 60 16.63 9.91 1.01
C LEU A 60 17.91 9.48 1.73
N LEU A 61 18.02 8.20 2.10
CA LEU A 61 19.22 7.67 2.77
C LEU A 61 20.45 7.68 1.86
N LYS A 62 20.26 7.43 0.56
CA LYS A 62 21.32 7.53 -0.45
C LYS A 62 21.86 8.96 -0.55
N ALA A 63 21.00 9.97 -0.47
CA ALA A 63 21.39 11.38 -0.51
C ALA A 63 22.00 11.85 0.82
N ASN A 64 21.45 11.38 1.95
CA ASN A 64 21.91 11.72 3.29
C ASN A 64 21.75 10.51 4.23
N LYS A 65 22.86 9.97 4.73
CA LYS A 65 22.87 8.82 5.66
C LYS A 65 22.10 9.06 6.97
N GLY A 66 21.91 10.32 7.33
CA GLY A 66 21.15 10.75 8.51
C GLY A 66 19.76 11.26 8.16
N ALA A 67 19.23 10.95 6.97
CA ALA A 67 17.87 11.31 6.60
C ALA A 67 16.87 10.79 7.64
N ALA A 68 15.99 11.68 8.10
CA ALA A 68 14.90 11.32 9.00
C ALA A 68 13.89 10.41 8.29
N ALA A 69 13.02 9.79 9.09
CA ALA A 69 11.88 9.07 8.57
C ALA A 69 10.89 10.05 7.90
N ILE A 70 10.28 9.62 6.79
CA ILE A 70 9.24 10.38 6.09
C ILE A 70 7.98 10.41 6.96
N ALA A 71 7.57 11.62 7.36
CA ALA A 71 6.28 11.86 7.99
C ALA A 71 5.13 11.54 7.03
N LEU A 72 3.90 11.47 7.56
CA LEU A 72 2.71 11.17 6.76
C LEU A 72 2.61 12.13 5.56
N THR A 73 2.75 11.58 4.35
CA THR A 73 2.88 12.34 3.10
C THR A 73 1.87 11.82 2.08
N ASN A 74 1.18 12.76 1.42
CA ASN A 74 0.20 12.43 0.39
C ASN A 74 0.91 12.18 -0.95
N PHE A 75 0.68 11.02 -1.55
CA PHE A 75 1.27 10.67 -2.83
C PHE A 75 0.50 9.53 -3.52
N PRO A 76 0.21 9.64 -4.83
CA PRO A 76 0.29 10.86 -5.62
C PRO A 76 -0.65 11.93 -5.06
N VAL A 77 -0.31 13.20 -5.26
CA VAL A 77 -1.17 14.30 -4.81
C VAL A 77 -2.47 14.26 -5.61
N THR A 78 -3.57 13.98 -4.91
CA THR A 78 -4.91 13.88 -5.48
C THR A 78 -5.83 14.94 -4.88
N PRO A 79 -6.84 15.45 -5.61
CA PRO A 79 -7.78 16.43 -5.07
C PRO A 79 -8.50 15.95 -3.81
N GLY A 80 -8.79 14.65 -3.74
CA GLY A 80 -9.43 14.01 -2.59
C GLY A 80 -8.49 13.64 -1.44
N LEU A 81 -7.18 13.84 -1.59
CA LEU A 81 -6.14 13.46 -0.62
C LEU A 81 -6.32 12.02 -0.12
N GLU A 82 -6.50 11.08 -1.04
CA GLU A 82 -6.89 9.70 -0.70
C GLU A 82 -5.70 8.80 -0.33
N TYR A 83 -4.51 9.12 -0.80
CA TYR A 83 -3.36 8.19 -0.77
C TYR A 83 -2.22 8.76 0.04
N TRP A 84 -1.87 8.08 1.13
CA TRP A 84 -0.82 8.51 2.02
C TRP A 84 0.16 7.39 2.27
N TYR A 85 1.40 7.75 2.57
CA TYR A 85 2.31 6.84 3.22
C TYR A 85 3.13 7.57 4.27
N SER A 86 3.65 6.81 5.22
CA SER A 86 4.63 7.26 6.20
C SER A 86 5.67 6.19 6.39
N THR A 87 6.80 6.55 6.99
CA THR A 87 7.84 5.57 7.33
C THR A 87 8.28 5.75 8.77
N SER A 88 8.82 4.67 9.33
CA SER A 88 9.66 4.70 10.51
C SER A 88 11.00 4.05 10.16
N LEU A 89 12.05 4.55 10.80
CA LEU A 89 13.42 4.18 10.49
C LEU A 89 14.14 3.78 11.77
N GLN A 90 14.75 2.61 11.76
CA GLN A 90 15.66 2.18 12.81
C GLN A 90 16.99 1.78 12.18
N CYS A 91 18.08 2.42 12.60
CA CYS A 91 19.39 1.96 12.18
C CYS A 91 19.78 0.69 12.96
N LEU A 92 20.20 -0.34 12.23
CA LEU A 92 20.63 -1.60 12.81
C LEU A 92 22.13 -1.52 13.08
N LYS A 93 22.49 -1.50 14.36
CA LYS A 93 23.86 -1.41 14.83
C LYS A 93 24.66 -2.61 14.32
N ARG A 94 25.81 -2.34 13.70
CA ARG A 94 26.81 -3.37 13.39
C ARG A 94 27.68 -3.68 14.61
N ASP A 95 27.99 -2.64 15.38
CA ASP A 95 28.82 -2.69 16.59
C ASP A 95 27.98 -2.24 17.79
N PRO A 96 27.96 -2.99 18.91
CA PRO A 96 27.30 -2.55 20.14
C PRO A 96 27.78 -1.18 20.66
N ALA A 97 29.01 -0.76 20.32
CA ALA A 97 29.54 0.55 20.71
C ALA A 97 28.97 1.73 19.89
N ASP A 98 28.38 1.49 18.71
CA ASP A 98 27.78 2.56 17.92
C ASP A 98 26.36 2.85 18.41
N LEU A 99 26.24 3.87 19.26
CA LEU A 99 24.99 4.16 19.95
C LEU A 99 23.85 4.58 19.01
N ASN A 100 24.13 5.15 17.82
CA ASN A 100 23.11 5.73 16.95
C ASN A 100 23.42 5.67 15.44
N CYS A 101 24.28 4.75 15.00
CA CYS A 101 24.84 4.78 13.64
C CYS A 101 25.45 6.14 13.29
N SER A 102 26.03 6.83 14.29
CA SER A 102 26.54 8.18 14.13
C SER A 102 27.89 8.18 13.41
N THR A 103 28.63 7.08 13.50
CA THR A 103 29.95 6.94 12.90
C THR A 103 29.85 6.78 11.39
N ASN A 104 30.64 7.57 10.65
CA ASN A 104 30.64 7.50 9.19
C ASN A 104 31.35 6.21 8.72
N PHE A 105 30.55 5.21 8.32
CA PHE A 105 31.03 3.93 7.84
C PHE A 105 30.79 3.73 6.35
N GLU A 106 31.61 2.87 5.74
CA GLU A 106 31.44 2.37 4.38
C GLU A 106 30.07 1.72 4.18
N THR A 107 29.55 1.02 5.19
CA THR A 107 28.27 0.32 5.10
C THR A 107 27.38 0.68 6.28
N ARG A 108 26.10 0.92 6.01
CA ARG A 108 25.07 1.09 7.03
C ARG A 108 23.83 0.28 6.69
N ARG A 109 23.16 -0.21 7.73
CA ARG A 109 21.96 -1.03 7.61
C ARG A 109 20.81 -0.37 8.34
N TRP A 110 19.66 -0.32 7.69
CA TRP A 110 18.43 0.24 8.24
C TRP A 110 17.31 -0.77 8.15
N GLN A 111 16.50 -0.80 9.18
CA GLN A 111 15.14 -1.33 9.11
C GLN A 111 14.22 -0.16 8.81
N ILE A 112 13.53 -0.23 7.68
CA ILE A 112 12.52 0.72 7.25
C ILE A 112 11.17 0.01 7.41
N VAL A 113 10.25 0.60 8.16
CA VAL A 113 8.85 0.16 8.14
C VAL A 113 8.05 1.27 7.50
N SER A 114 7.44 0.98 6.36
CA SER A 114 6.60 1.91 5.62
C SER A 114 5.14 1.49 5.75
N THR A 115 4.27 2.45 6.03
CA THR A 115 2.84 2.26 6.15
C THR A 115 2.16 3.04 5.05
N GLY A 116 1.41 2.35 4.19
CA GLY A 116 0.55 2.93 3.17
C GLY A 116 -0.90 2.96 3.63
N GLU A 117 -1.57 4.09 3.46
CA GLU A 117 -2.94 4.34 3.89
C GLU A 117 -3.80 4.81 2.73
N VAL A 118 -4.98 4.21 2.60
CA VAL A 118 -6.05 4.70 1.74
C VAL A 118 -7.10 5.34 2.62
N HIS A 119 -7.39 6.61 2.36
CA HIS A 119 -8.37 7.42 3.07
C HIS A 119 -9.66 7.51 2.24
N LEU A 120 -10.78 7.74 2.91
CA LEU A 120 -12.00 8.11 2.23
C LEU A 120 -11.82 9.53 1.64
N ALA A 121 -12.23 9.71 0.38
CA ALA A 121 -12.03 10.95 -0.36
C ALA A 121 -12.54 12.18 0.42
N GLY A 122 -11.67 13.18 0.59
CA GLY A 122 -11.99 14.43 1.28
C GLY A 122 -12.13 14.31 2.80
N THR A 123 -11.77 13.16 3.39
CA THR A 123 -11.78 12.97 4.85
C THR A 123 -10.45 12.41 5.35
N ALA A 124 -10.22 12.47 6.67
CA ALA A 124 -9.07 11.86 7.32
C ALA A 124 -9.33 10.39 7.74
N THR A 125 -10.43 9.79 7.28
CA THR A 125 -10.84 8.45 7.69
C THR A 125 -10.06 7.41 6.88
N VAL A 126 -9.17 6.67 7.55
CA VAL A 126 -8.45 5.54 6.95
C VAL A 126 -9.43 4.40 6.69
N VAL A 127 -9.57 3.98 5.44
CA VAL A 127 -10.41 2.86 5.01
C VAL A 127 -9.62 1.59 4.75
N GLN A 128 -8.31 1.70 4.52
CA GLN A 128 -7.40 0.56 4.37
C GLN A 128 -5.98 0.97 4.73
N THR A 129 -5.23 0.06 5.36
CA THR A 129 -3.82 0.27 5.70
C THR A 129 -3.02 -1.01 5.45
N ARG A 130 -1.78 -0.84 4.98
CA ARG A 130 -0.80 -1.93 4.82
C ARG A 130 0.58 -1.44 5.22
N SER A 131 1.36 -2.34 5.80
CA SER A 131 2.71 -2.04 6.24
C SER A 131 3.71 -3.01 5.63
N ILE A 132 4.85 -2.50 5.21
CA ILE A 132 5.98 -3.29 4.71
C ILE A 132 7.20 -2.99 5.57
N ARG A 133 7.89 -4.04 6.01
CA ARG A 133 9.20 -3.95 6.65
C ARG A 133 10.27 -4.38 5.66
N ALA A 134 11.22 -3.49 5.42
CA ALA A 134 12.41 -3.75 4.64
C ALA A 134 13.66 -3.59 5.49
N VAL A 135 14.60 -4.53 5.39
CA VAL A 135 15.95 -4.35 5.91
C VAL A 135 16.86 -4.08 4.73
N VAL A 136 17.46 -2.89 4.72
CA VAL A 136 18.26 -2.39 3.61
C VAL A 136 19.67 -2.08 4.09
N GLU A 137 20.65 -2.50 3.31
CA GLU A 137 22.05 -2.18 3.51
C GLU A 137 22.53 -1.30 2.35
N ILE A 138 23.12 -0.15 2.67
CA ILE A 138 23.68 0.77 1.66
C ILE A 138 25.18 0.86 1.91
N HIS A 139 25.94 0.62 0.83
CA HIS A 139 27.37 0.86 0.79
C HIS A 139 27.62 2.24 0.21
N TYR A 140 28.60 2.91 0.79
CA TYR A 140 29.03 4.24 0.43
C TYR A 140 30.52 4.21 0.17
N GLY A 141 30.91 4.66 -1.01
CA GLY A 141 32.29 4.87 -1.40
C GLY A 141 32.73 6.32 -1.23
N GLY A 142 34.00 6.56 -1.49
CA GLY A 142 34.62 7.87 -1.47
C GLY A 142 36.11 7.76 -1.18
N SER A 143 36.85 8.84 -1.41
CA SER A 143 38.30 8.92 -1.15
C SER A 143 38.67 10.24 -0.50
N GLY A 144 39.83 10.29 0.17
CA GLY A 144 40.37 11.52 0.77
C GLY A 144 39.46 12.09 1.88
N ALA A 145 39.16 13.39 1.82
CA ALA A 145 38.27 14.05 2.77
C ALA A 145 36.77 13.69 2.60
N SER A 146 36.42 12.97 1.53
CA SER A 146 35.05 12.61 1.14
C SER A 146 34.73 11.12 1.34
N LEU A 147 35.38 10.48 2.32
CA LEU A 147 35.19 9.06 2.61
C LEU A 147 33.71 8.74 2.88
N PHE A 148 33.22 7.75 2.15
CA PHE A 148 31.89 7.18 2.32
C PHE A 148 30.74 8.18 2.12
N LEU A 149 30.88 9.21 1.29
CA LEU A 149 29.77 10.15 1.01
C LEU A 149 28.84 9.66 -0.10
N PHE A 150 29.33 8.85 -1.05
CA PHE A 150 28.58 8.52 -2.26
C PHE A 150 28.04 7.11 -2.21
N PRO A 151 26.73 6.88 -2.39
CA PRO A 151 26.15 5.54 -2.40
C PRO A 151 26.65 4.77 -3.63
N THR A 152 27.26 3.61 -3.42
CA THR A 152 27.78 2.75 -4.50
C THR A 152 26.87 1.55 -4.76
N LYS A 153 26.21 1.04 -3.71
CA LYS A 153 25.38 -0.17 -3.80
C LYS A 153 24.28 -0.14 -2.75
N VAL A 154 23.10 -0.63 -3.11
CA VAL A 154 21.99 -0.88 -2.20
C VAL A 154 21.64 -2.37 -2.26
N LEU A 155 21.47 -2.98 -1.10
CA LEU A 155 21.08 -4.36 -0.91
C LEU A 155 19.81 -4.40 -0.07
N VAL A 156 18.75 -5.01 -0.59
CA VAL A 156 17.56 -5.33 0.20
C VAL A 156 17.76 -6.73 0.76
N LEU A 157 17.99 -6.80 2.07
CA LEU A 157 18.29 -8.05 2.78
C LEU A 157 17.03 -8.78 3.23
N ARG A 158 15.96 -8.03 3.49
CA ARG A 158 14.65 -8.54 3.88
C ARG A 158 13.56 -7.64 3.32
N TRP A 159 12.47 -8.23 2.87
CA TRP A 159 11.26 -7.54 2.44
C TRP A 159 10.06 -8.38 2.86
N GLU A 160 9.24 -7.85 3.77
CA GLU A 160 8.08 -8.58 4.27
C GLU A 160 6.92 -7.66 4.56
N GLU A 161 5.71 -8.18 4.36
CA GLU A 161 4.49 -7.53 4.81
C GLU A 161 4.39 -7.67 6.33
N VAL A 162 4.07 -6.57 7.00
CA VAL A 162 3.78 -6.56 8.43
C VAL A 162 2.28 -6.65 8.58
N TYR A 163 1.80 -7.84 8.93
CA TYR A 163 0.41 -8.03 9.33
C TYR A 163 0.21 -7.45 10.73
N PRO A 164 -0.88 -6.70 10.97
CA PRO A 164 -1.32 -6.35 12.32
C PRO A 164 -1.70 -7.59 13.14
#